data_AF-A0A849GX25-F1
#
_entry.id   AF-A0A849GX25-F1
#
_cell.length_a   1.000
_cell.length_b   1.000
_cell.length_c   1.000
_cell.angle_alpha   90.00
_cell.angle_beta   90.00
_cell.angle_gamma   90.00
#
_symmetry.space_group_name_H-M   'P 1'
#
loop_
_entity.id
_entity.type
_entity.pdbx_description
1 polymer ?
#
loop_
_entity_poly.entity_id
_entity_poly.type
_entity_poly.pdbx_seq_one_letter_code
_entity_poly.pdbx_strand_id
1 'polypeptide(L)'
;MNRRSSPYLSRRHMLAGMASFVGTGVWARAPETSERPLARGVAAPRPVRVAGPPTEALVQKAGLGGQVGYAVTDVDTGEVLDMRLGDTLLPPASTMKAITAIYALDKLGPSYRFRTEVLARGTMKNGRLEGDLILKGGGDPTLDTDRLADLAAALREAGLHEVTGRFLIWPGDMPADDRIDDEQPDHVSYNPAFGGLNLNFNRVHFKWERAGDGYSISMQARGLRFSPSTSVAQMGIVDRKTPVYDYWASRDRDVWSVARGALGSDGARWLPVRFPAIYAADVFRTLARSNGIVLKPAERIDTLPEAKVLAVSESEHLVPVLVDMLKYSTNLTAEMTGLAASMSYGVPSRSLAGSGGRMASWAMENFDATGLRFKDHSGLGYGSAITPMGMARILRANDGIAVLLKDFNLSLDKSRPAPGGVRVRAKTGTLNFVSSLAGFVETQNRRKLSFAIFTGDVARRDAIPQAERERPNGAKSWSRRSRQLQKELIRSWAQSFDA
;
A
#
# COMPACT_ATOMS: atom_id res chain seq x y z
N MET A 1 -23.89 -67.24 12.77
CA MET A 1 -23.17 -68.26 11.97
C MET A 1 -23.47 -68.01 10.49
N ASN A 2 -22.52 -68.35 9.63
CA ASN A 2 -22.22 -67.70 8.35
C ASN A 2 -22.81 -68.45 7.13
N ARG A 3 -22.80 -67.79 5.96
CA ARG A 3 -22.75 -68.34 4.56
C ARG A 3 -24.09 -68.69 3.87
N ARG A 4 -24.27 -68.61 2.53
CA ARG A 4 -23.51 -68.22 1.30
C ARG A 4 -24.51 -68.37 0.12
N SER A 5 -24.71 -67.40 -0.77
CA SER A 5 -24.08 -67.12 -2.10
C SER A 5 -24.40 -68.05 -3.30
N SER A 6 -24.99 -67.44 -4.37
CA SER A 6 -24.97 -67.74 -5.83
C SER A 6 -25.76 -68.97 -6.37
N PRO A 7 -26.03 -69.14 -7.70
CA PRO A 7 -26.07 -68.22 -8.87
C PRO A 7 -27.10 -68.55 -10.02
N TYR A 8 -27.07 -67.75 -11.11
CA TYR A 8 -27.38 -67.99 -12.56
C TYR A 8 -28.73 -68.53 -13.09
N LEU A 9 -29.24 -67.87 -14.16
CA LEU A 9 -30.03 -68.36 -15.33
C LEU A 9 -30.03 -67.21 -16.38
N SER A 10 -30.14 -67.33 -17.71
CA SER A 10 -30.10 -68.37 -18.77
C SER A 10 -30.56 -67.64 -20.07
N ARG A 11 -29.86 -67.64 -21.21
CA ARG A 11 -29.88 -68.62 -22.33
C ARG A 11 -31.26 -69.16 -22.78
N ARG A 12 -32.12 -68.30 -23.34
CA ARG A 12 -33.14 -68.58 -24.39
C ARG A 12 -33.52 -67.18 -24.91
N HIS A 13 -33.17 -66.72 -26.11
CA HIS A 13 -33.48 -67.29 -27.41
C HIS A 13 -32.42 -66.83 -28.44
N MET A 14 -31.36 -67.63 -28.57
CA MET A 14 -30.41 -67.56 -29.70
C MET A 14 -30.93 -68.54 -30.75
N LEU A 15 -31.42 -68.05 -31.89
CA LEU A 15 -31.28 -68.62 -33.26
C LEU A 15 -32.33 -68.04 -34.22
N ALA A 16 -31.88 -67.87 -35.47
CA ALA A 16 -32.55 -67.43 -36.71
C ALA A 16 -32.33 -65.94 -37.02
N GLY A 17 -31.62 -65.51 -38.07
CA GLY A 17 -31.23 -66.19 -39.30
C GLY A 17 -31.67 -65.38 -40.51
N MET A 18 -30.81 -64.46 -40.96
CA MET A 18 -30.73 -63.83 -42.29
C MET A 18 -31.90 -62.97 -42.83
N ALA A 19 -31.65 -61.65 -42.96
CA ALA A 19 -31.98 -60.88 -44.18
C ALA A 19 -31.34 -59.47 -44.14
N SER A 20 -30.32 -59.29 -44.98
CA SER A 20 -30.10 -58.17 -45.91
C SER A 20 -30.09 -56.69 -45.46
N PHE A 21 -28.94 -56.08 -45.77
CA PHE A 21 -28.74 -54.75 -46.39
C PHE A 21 -29.25 -53.47 -45.69
N VAL A 22 -28.25 -52.68 -45.25
CA VAL A 22 -28.09 -51.23 -45.39
C VAL A 22 -29.36 -50.36 -45.33
N GLY A 23 -29.44 -49.54 -44.27
CA GLY A 23 -30.21 -48.29 -44.30
C GLY A 23 -30.94 -47.99 -43.01
N THR A 24 -30.24 -47.46 -41.99
CA THR A 24 -30.91 -46.78 -40.88
C THR A 24 -30.79 -45.27 -41.06
N GLY A 25 -31.92 -44.66 -41.41
CA GLY A 25 -32.16 -43.25 -41.20
C GLY A 25 -32.10 -42.94 -39.71
N VAL A 26 -31.27 -41.97 -39.34
CA VAL A 26 -31.33 -41.34 -38.04
C VAL A 26 -32.50 -40.37 -38.05
N TRP A 27 -33.45 -40.60 -37.16
CA TRP A 27 -34.57 -39.71 -36.90
C TRP A 27 -34.02 -38.42 -36.30
N ALA A 28 -34.08 -37.33 -37.07
CA ALA A 28 -33.73 -36.00 -36.61
C ALA A 28 -34.67 -35.58 -35.48
N ARG A 29 -34.12 -35.36 -34.28
CA ARG A 29 -34.80 -34.60 -33.23
C ARG A 29 -34.91 -33.15 -33.70
N ALA A 30 -36.09 -32.56 -33.54
CA ALA A 30 -36.30 -31.13 -33.80
C ALA A 30 -35.41 -30.29 -32.84
N PRO A 31 -34.77 -29.21 -33.32
CA PRO A 31 -33.94 -28.35 -32.48
C PRO A 31 -34.80 -27.59 -31.45
N GLU A 32 -34.38 -27.59 -30.19
CA GLU A 32 -35.07 -26.93 -29.06
C GLU A 32 -34.89 -25.39 -29.05
N THR A 33 -34.29 -24.80 -30.09
CA THR A 33 -34.20 -23.34 -30.26
C THR A 33 -34.37 -22.95 -31.73
N SER A 34 -35.17 -21.90 -31.95
CA SER A 34 -35.36 -21.27 -33.27
C SER A 34 -34.21 -20.29 -33.53
N GLU A 35 -33.52 -20.44 -34.66
CA GLU A 35 -32.62 -19.39 -35.15
C GLU A 35 -33.46 -18.18 -35.59
N ARG A 36 -33.63 -17.21 -34.68
CA ARG A 36 -34.03 -15.87 -35.10
C ARG A 36 -32.91 -15.27 -35.95
N PRO A 37 -33.23 -14.55 -37.04
CA PRO A 37 -32.22 -13.80 -37.79
C PRO A 37 -31.50 -12.84 -36.83
N LEU A 38 -30.18 -12.98 -36.71
CA LEU A 38 -29.34 -12.00 -36.03
C LEU A 38 -29.58 -10.64 -36.71
N ALA A 39 -30.00 -9.65 -35.93
CA ALA A 39 -30.02 -8.26 -36.37
C ALA A 39 -28.61 -7.93 -36.89
N ARG A 40 -28.54 -7.46 -38.13
CA ARG A 40 -27.32 -7.01 -38.80
C ARG A 40 -26.61 -6.03 -37.85
N GLY A 41 -25.39 -6.39 -37.44
CA GLY A 41 -24.69 -5.79 -36.30
C GLY A 41 -24.78 -4.27 -36.29
N VAL A 42 -25.21 -3.71 -35.16
CA VAL A 42 -24.88 -2.32 -34.82
C VAL A 42 -23.36 -2.30 -34.79
N ALA A 43 -22.76 -1.64 -35.78
CA ALA A 43 -21.32 -1.40 -35.77
C ALA A 43 -20.97 -0.82 -34.39
N ALA A 44 -20.01 -1.45 -33.70
CA ALA A 44 -19.40 -0.82 -32.54
C ALA A 44 -19.04 0.62 -32.95
N PRO A 45 -19.38 1.65 -32.15
CA PRO A 45 -19.07 3.02 -32.53
C PRO A 45 -17.58 3.07 -32.88
N ARG A 46 -17.28 3.40 -34.14
CA ARG A 46 -15.91 3.66 -34.57
C ARG A 46 -15.38 4.74 -33.64
N PRO A 47 -14.20 4.58 -33.02
CA PRO A 47 -13.61 5.67 -32.25
C PRO A 47 -13.48 6.85 -33.19
N VAL A 48 -14.21 7.92 -32.88
CA VAL A 48 -14.04 9.21 -33.54
C VAL A 48 -12.63 9.63 -33.19
N ARG A 49 -11.69 9.48 -34.14
CA ARG A 49 -10.39 10.13 -34.04
C ARG A 49 -10.63 11.62 -34.21
N VAL A 50 -10.92 12.31 -33.11
CA VAL A 50 -10.55 13.72 -32.99
C VAL A 50 -9.04 13.75 -33.25
N ALA A 51 -8.56 14.70 -34.06
CA ALA A 51 -7.13 14.88 -34.25
C ALA A 51 -6.51 15.21 -32.88
N GLY A 52 -6.02 14.18 -32.20
CA GLY A 52 -5.48 14.31 -30.85
C GLY A 52 -4.25 15.20 -30.83
N PRO A 53 -3.87 15.72 -29.66
CA PRO A 53 -2.64 16.50 -29.51
C PRO A 53 -1.42 15.71 -30.02
N PRO A 54 -0.33 16.37 -30.43
CA PRO A 54 0.87 15.71 -30.97
C PRO A 54 1.71 15.03 -29.87
N THR A 55 1.09 14.19 -29.05
CA THR A 55 1.68 13.57 -27.86
C THR A 55 2.71 12.49 -28.19
N GLU A 56 2.60 11.81 -29.34
CA GLU A 56 3.60 10.81 -29.75
C GLU A 56 4.99 11.42 -29.97
N ALA A 57 5.08 12.62 -30.54
CA ALA A 57 6.35 13.32 -30.74
C ALA A 57 7.03 13.65 -29.39
N LEU A 58 6.24 13.97 -28.36
CA LEU A 58 6.75 14.20 -26.99
C LEU A 58 7.33 12.91 -26.41
N VAL A 59 6.65 11.78 -26.59
CA VAL A 59 7.13 10.46 -26.13
C VAL A 59 8.45 10.08 -26.80
N GLN A 60 8.55 10.23 -28.13
CA GLN A 60 9.78 9.96 -28.87
C GLN A 60 10.94 10.83 -28.39
N LYS A 61 10.70 12.13 -28.24
CA LYS A 61 11.69 13.09 -27.75
C LYS A 61 12.19 12.76 -26.34
N ALA A 62 11.34 12.22 -25.47
CA ALA A 62 11.73 11.86 -24.11
C ALA A 62 12.75 10.71 -24.06
N GLY A 63 12.71 9.79 -25.05
CA GLY A 63 13.71 8.74 -25.24
C GLY A 63 13.90 7.84 -24.01
N LEU A 64 12.81 7.44 -23.34
CA LEU A 64 12.88 6.74 -22.06
C LEU A 64 13.38 5.29 -22.14
N GLY A 65 13.37 4.65 -23.31
CA GLY A 65 13.85 3.27 -23.49
C GLY A 65 12.91 2.18 -22.96
N GLY A 66 11.74 2.54 -22.45
CA GLY A 66 10.70 1.64 -21.95
C GLY A 66 9.30 2.05 -22.42
N GLN A 67 8.27 1.58 -21.72
CA GLN A 67 6.89 1.86 -22.04
C GLN A 67 6.43 3.22 -21.48
N VAL A 68 5.57 3.89 -22.26
CA VAL A 68 4.86 5.12 -21.85
C VAL A 68 3.38 4.91 -22.15
N GLY A 69 2.59 4.69 -21.10
CA GLY A 69 1.14 4.63 -21.19
C GLY A 69 0.51 5.88 -20.60
N TYR A 70 -0.55 6.37 -21.23
CA TYR A 70 -1.40 7.40 -20.66
C TYR A 70 -2.84 7.29 -21.13
N ALA A 71 -3.73 7.85 -20.34
CA ALA A 71 -5.11 8.10 -20.72
C ALA A 71 -5.56 9.42 -20.08
N VAL A 72 -6.36 10.20 -20.81
CA VAL A 72 -7.05 11.38 -20.31
C VAL A 72 -8.50 11.34 -20.75
N THR A 73 -9.39 11.61 -19.81
CA THR A 73 -10.83 11.62 -20.02
C THR A 73 -11.42 12.92 -19.51
N ASP A 74 -12.49 13.37 -20.14
CA ASP A 74 -13.35 14.40 -19.60
C ASP A 74 -14.03 13.89 -18.33
N VAL A 75 -14.01 14.68 -17.24
CA VAL A 75 -14.61 14.24 -15.97
C VAL A 75 -16.14 14.17 -16.09
N ASP A 76 -16.75 15.17 -16.72
CA ASP A 76 -18.20 15.34 -16.76
C ASP A 76 -18.83 14.37 -17.79
N THR A 77 -18.30 14.31 -19.00
CA THR A 77 -18.87 13.49 -20.08
C THR A 77 -18.35 12.06 -20.09
N GLY A 78 -17.16 11.81 -19.53
CA GLY A 78 -16.47 10.51 -19.65
C GLY A 78 -15.85 10.24 -21.02
N GLU A 79 -15.87 11.21 -21.93
CA GLU A 79 -15.21 11.11 -23.22
C GLU A 79 -13.71 10.84 -23.05
N VAL A 80 -13.18 9.86 -23.79
CA VAL A 80 -11.74 9.61 -23.87
C VAL A 80 -11.14 10.60 -24.86
N LEU A 81 -10.30 11.52 -24.38
CA LEU A 81 -9.77 12.63 -25.19
C LEU A 81 -8.43 12.29 -25.84
N ASP A 82 -7.55 11.56 -25.14
CA ASP A 82 -6.28 11.08 -25.66
C ASP A 82 -5.84 9.81 -24.89
N MET A 83 -5.20 8.88 -25.59
CA MET A 83 -4.73 7.63 -25.01
C MET A 83 -3.55 7.03 -25.78
N ARG A 84 -2.62 6.42 -25.04
CA ARG A 84 -1.51 5.62 -25.56
C ARG A 84 -1.27 4.46 -24.61
N LEU A 85 -1.23 3.23 -25.12
CA LEU A 85 -1.14 2.03 -24.28
C LEU A 85 -2.16 2.06 -23.11
N GLY A 86 -3.34 2.63 -23.36
CA GLY A 86 -4.33 2.93 -22.32
C GLY A 86 -4.85 1.70 -21.59
N ASP A 87 -4.85 0.54 -22.28
CA ASP A 87 -5.28 -0.76 -21.75
C ASP A 87 -4.10 -1.69 -21.42
N THR A 88 -2.87 -1.18 -21.46
CA THR A 88 -1.67 -1.96 -21.08
C THR A 88 -1.45 -1.87 -19.59
N LEU A 89 -1.30 -3.02 -18.94
CA LEU A 89 -0.96 -3.11 -17.52
C LEU A 89 0.45 -2.58 -17.28
N LEU A 90 0.56 -1.53 -16.47
CA LEU A 90 1.82 -0.89 -16.10
C LEU A 90 1.93 -0.77 -14.58
N PRO A 91 3.14 -0.72 -14.01
CA PRO A 91 3.31 -0.51 -12.58
C PRO A 91 2.78 0.87 -12.17
N PRO A 92 1.81 0.98 -11.24
CA PRO A 92 1.30 2.26 -10.79
C PRO A 92 2.31 3.01 -9.91
N ALA A 93 3.22 2.30 -9.24
CA ALA A 93 3.96 2.87 -8.11
C ALA A 93 2.98 3.56 -7.12
N SER A 94 3.43 4.62 -6.44
CA SER A 94 2.60 5.31 -5.43
C SER A 94 1.38 6.08 -5.95
N THR A 95 1.04 6.06 -7.25
CA THR A 95 -0.31 6.52 -7.67
C THR A 95 -1.40 5.58 -7.18
N MET A 96 -1.09 4.31 -6.87
CA MET A 96 -2.04 3.37 -6.27
C MET A 96 -2.61 3.86 -4.94
N LYS A 97 -1.88 4.68 -4.18
CA LYS A 97 -2.36 5.28 -2.93
C LYS A 97 -3.62 6.13 -3.11
N ALA A 98 -3.85 6.68 -4.31
CA ALA A 98 -5.11 7.37 -4.61
C ALA A 98 -6.29 6.39 -4.61
N ILE A 99 -6.11 5.18 -5.16
CA ILE A 99 -7.10 4.10 -5.11
C ILE A 99 -7.30 3.62 -3.67
N THR A 100 -6.21 3.46 -2.91
CA THR A 100 -6.28 3.11 -1.48
C THR A 100 -7.07 4.14 -0.68
N ALA A 101 -6.87 5.43 -0.94
CA ALA A 101 -7.63 6.48 -0.27
C ALA A 101 -9.13 6.40 -0.58
N ILE A 102 -9.50 6.18 -1.86
CA ILE A 102 -10.90 5.99 -2.25
C ILE A 102 -11.47 4.73 -1.58
N TYR A 103 -10.73 3.62 -1.60
CA TYR A 103 -11.13 2.35 -0.99
C TYR A 103 -11.35 2.49 0.53
N ALA A 104 -10.42 3.16 1.22
CA ALA A 104 -10.54 3.41 2.65
C ALA A 104 -11.73 4.30 3.00
N LEU A 105 -11.98 5.37 2.21
CA LEU A 105 -13.15 6.23 2.41
C LEU A 105 -14.47 5.49 2.17
N ASP A 106 -14.55 4.66 1.13
CA ASP A 106 -15.73 3.83 0.83
C ASP A 106 -16.02 2.82 1.96
N LYS A 107 -14.99 2.16 2.49
CA LYS A 107 -15.15 1.05 3.44
C LYS A 107 -15.19 1.44 4.91
N LEU A 108 -14.52 2.52 5.29
CA LEU A 108 -14.39 2.93 6.68
C LEU A 108 -15.17 4.22 6.98
N GLY A 109 -15.42 5.04 5.97
CA GLY A 109 -16.00 6.37 6.11
C GLY A 109 -14.99 7.43 6.59
N PRO A 110 -15.26 8.72 6.33
CA PRO A 110 -14.32 9.81 6.60
C PRO A 110 -14.02 10.05 8.08
N SER A 111 -14.94 9.62 8.96
CA SER A 111 -14.82 9.83 10.42
C SER A 111 -14.08 8.70 11.13
N TYR A 112 -13.70 7.63 10.44
CA TYR A 112 -12.98 6.50 11.03
C TYR A 112 -11.72 6.96 11.76
N ARG A 113 -11.46 6.35 12.92
CA ARG A 113 -10.24 6.55 13.72
C ARG A 113 -9.66 5.19 14.07
N PHE A 114 -8.35 5.07 13.92
CA PHE A 114 -7.62 3.94 14.49
C PHE A 114 -7.51 4.12 15.99
N ARG A 115 -7.42 3.00 16.72
CA ARG A 115 -7.32 2.99 18.18
C ARG A 115 -6.13 2.16 18.64
N THR A 116 -5.43 2.66 19.64
CA THR A 116 -4.49 1.90 20.46
C THR A 116 -4.96 1.96 21.89
N GLU A 117 -5.15 0.82 22.54
CA GLU A 117 -5.80 0.75 23.84
C GLU A 117 -4.87 0.13 24.88
N VAL A 118 -5.04 0.51 26.14
CA VAL A 118 -4.45 -0.20 27.27
C VAL A 118 -5.56 -0.78 28.12
N LEU A 119 -5.50 -2.09 28.37
CA LEU A 119 -6.51 -2.83 29.10
C LEU A 119 -5.93 -3.39 30.40
N ALA A 120 -6.79 -3.53 31.41
CA ALA A 120 -6.51 -4.19 32.66
C ALA A 120 -7.30 -5.48 32.78
N ARG A 121 -6.58 -6.58 33.04
CA ARG A 121 -7.16 -7.87 33.39
C ARG A 121 -6.84 -8.17 34.84
N GLY A 122 -7.84 -8.10 35.71
CA GLY A 122 -7.70 -8.31 37.15
C GLY A 122 -8.45 -7.24 37.94
N THR A 123 -8.11 -7.11 39.21
CA THR A 123 -8.85 -6.23 40.14
C THR A 123 -8.05 -4.96 40.43
N MET A 124 -8.74 -3.82 40.35
CA MET A 124 -8.18 -2.51 40.67
C MET A 124 -8.46 -2.17 42.14
N LYS A 125 -7.43 -1.98 42.98
CA LYS A 125 -7.58 -1.60 44.40
C LYS A 125 -6.62 -0.47 44.75
N ASN A 126 -7.14 0.69 45.17
CA ASN A 126 -6.32 1.84 45.62
C ASN A 126 -5.16 2.19 44.67
N GLY A 127 -5.42 2.14 43.36
CA GLY A 127 -4.44 2.39 42.31
C GLY A 127 -3.45 1.25 42.01
N ARG A 128 -3.58 0.10 42.65
CA ARG A 128 -2.82 -1.12 42.36
C ARG A 128 -3.65 -2.13 41.55
N LEU A 129 -3.14 -2.50 40.37
CA LEU A 129 -3.73 -3.51 39.51
C LEU A 129 -3.19 -4.87 39.94
N GLU A 130 -4.03 -5.63 40.63
CA GLU A 130 -3.82 -7.05 40.95
C GLU A 130 -4.13 -7.89 39.71
N GLY A 131 -3.22 -7.85 38.73
CA GLY A 131 -3.45 -8.45 37.42
C GLY A 131 -2.49 -8.00 36.32
N ASP A 132 -2.84 -8.36 35.09
CA ASP A 132 -2.06 -8.10 33.89
C ASP A 132 -2.50 -6.78 33.23
N LEU A 133 -1.54 -6.01 32.71
CA LEU A 133 -1.78 -4.85 31.85
C LEU A 133 -1.52 -5.26 30.39
N ILE A 134 -2.38 -4.86 29.46
CA ILE A 134 -2.34 -5.29 28.06
C ILE A 134 -2.25 -4.06 27.15
N LEU A 135 -1.21 -3.94 26.34
CA LEU A 135 -1.15 -2.98 25.23
C LEU A 135 -1.77 -3.62 23.98
N LYS A 136 -2.88 -3.06 23.51
CA LYS A 136 -3.70 -3.57 22.42
C LYS A 136 -3.54 -2.70 21.17
N GLY A 137 -3.12 -3.34 20.08
CA GLY A 137 -3.03 -2.73 18.77
C GLY A 137 -4.35 -2.71 18.01
N GLY A 138 -4.60 -1.63 17.28
CA GLY A 138 -5.72 -1.50 16.33
C GLY A 138 -5.28 -1.07 14.93
N GLY A 139 -3.98 -1.12 14.63
CA GLY A 139 -3.44 -0.84 13.30
C GLY A 139 -3.18 0.63 12.98
N ASP A 140 -3.16 1.51 13.98
CA ASP A 140 -2.90 2.95 13.77
C ASP A 140 -1.55 3.18 13.08
N PRO A 141 -1.51 3.69 11.82
CA PRO A 141 -0.26 3.96 11.12
C PRO A 141 0.41 5.28 11.54
N THR A 142 -0.27 6.08 12.36
CA THR A 142 0.11 7.44 12.78
C THR A 142 0.40 7.55 14.27
N LEU A 143 0.40 6.44 15.00
CA LEU A 143 0.84 6.44 16.39
C LEU A 143 2.34 6.80 16.44
N ASP A 144 2.65 7.87 17.16
CA ASP A 144 4.01 8.34 17.40
C ASP A 144 4.37 8.23 18.90
N THR A 145 5.65 8.45 19.21
CA THR A 145 6.15 8.38 20.59
C THR A 145 5.40 9.33 21.52
N ASP A 146 4.95 10.47 21.02
CA ASP A 146 4.33 11.51 21.82
C ASP A 146 2.90 11.12 22.21
N ARG A 147 2.09 10.62 21.26
CA ARG A 147 0.77 10.03 21.54
C ARG A 147 0.87 8.76 22.40
N LEU A 148 1.97 8.02 22.29
CA LEU A 148 2.25 6.88 23.17
C LEU A 148 2.60 7.33 24.60
N ALA A 149 3.25 8.48 24.76
CA ALA A 149 3.53 9.09 26.05
C ALA A 149 2.26 9.64 26.70
N ASP A 150 1.38 10.28 25.93
CA ASP A 150 0.07 10.71 26.39
C ASP A 150 -0.78 9.52 26.87
N LEU A 151 -0.72 8.39 26.16
CA LEU A 151 -1.38 7.15 26.58
C LEU A 151 -0.85 6.63 27.93
N ALA A 152 0.46 6.75 28.18
CA ALA A 152 1.06 6.38 29.46
C ALA A 152 0.68 7.34 30.59
N ALA A 153 0.59 8.65 30.31
CA ALA A 153 0.10 9.65 31.27
C ALA A 153 -1.38 9.42 31.62
N ALA A 154 -2.22 9.11 30.64
CA ALA A 154 -3.64 8.83 30.83
C ALA A 154 -3.88 7.63 31.77
N LEU A 155 -2.99 6.63 31.81
CA LEU A 155 -3.06 5.56 32.80
C LEU A 155 -2.91 6.07 34.22
N ARG A 156 -1.98 6.99 34.45
CA ARG A 156 -1.75 7.59 35.76
C ARG A 156 -2.95 8.42 36.20
N GLU A 157 -3.53 9.18 35.28
CA GLU A 157 -4.76 9.95 35.50
C GLU A 157 -5.98 9.05 35.77
N ALA A 158 -6.05 7.88 35.12
CA ALA A 158 -7.04 6.84 35.39
C ALA A 158 -6.83 6.14 36.75
N GLY A 159 -5.87 6.58 37.56
CA GLY A 159 -5.60 6.08 38.90
C GLY A 159 -4.68 4.86 38.95
N LEU A 160 -4.06 4.44 37.84
CA LEU A 160 -3.09 3.35 37.87
C LEU A 160 -1.76 3.84 38.43
N HIS A 161 -1.28 3.19 39.48
CA HIS A 161 -0.03 3.49 40.17
C HIS A 161 0.93 2.30 40.17
N GLU A 162 0.42 1.08 40.26
CA GLU A 162 1.21 -0.15 40.32
C GLU A 162 0.54 -1.27 39.51
N VAL A 163 1.33 -2.11 38.84
CA VAL A 163 0.89 -3.33 38.16
C VAL A 163 1.67 -4.51 38.69
N THR A 164 0.98 -5.52 39.23
CA THR A 164 1.62 -6.65 39.92
C THR A 164 1.86 -7.84 39.01
N GLY A 165 1.01 -8.01 38.00
CA GLY A 165 1.05 -9.10 37.04
C GLY A 165 2.05 -8.86 35.92
N ARG A 166 1.69 -9.32 34.73
CA ARG A 166 2.52 -9.23 33.51
C ARG A 166 2.15 -7.99 32.71
N PHE A 167 3.07 -7.59 31.85
CA PHE A 167 2.77 -6.65 30.78
C PHE A 167 2.66 -7.44 29.47
N LEU A 168 1.48 -7.42 28.87
CA LEU A 168 1.15 -8.22 27.69
C LEU A 168 0.97 -7.31 26.48
N ILE A 169 1.26 -7.82 25.28
CA ILE A 169 0.92 -7.17 24.02
C ILE A 169 -0.02 -8.05 23.20
N TRP A 170 -1.09 -7.45 22.70
CA TRP A 170 -1.97 -8.08 21.73
C TRP A 170 -2.05 -7.18 20.50
N PRO A 171 -1.32 -7.51 19.41
CA PRO A 171 -1.32 -6.67 18.21
C PRO A 171 -2.64 -6.77 17.43
N GLY A 172 -3.55 -7.69 17.77
CA GLY A 172 -4.80 -7.89 17.05
C GLY A 172 -4.70 -8.84 15.87
N ASP A 173 -5.84 -9.10 15.23
CA ASP A 173 -5.99 -10.09 14.14
C ASP A 173 -5.57 -9.55 12.77
N MET A 174 -4.96 -8.37 12.74
CA MET A 174 -4.49 -7.75 11.52
C MET A 174 -3.28 -8.51 10.97
N PRO A 175 -3.20 -8.74 9.64
CA PRO A 175 -2.00 -9.26 9.02
C PRO A 175 -0.77 -8.47 9.43
N ALA A 176 0.32 -9.20 9.65
CA ALA A 176 1.61 -8.63 9.98
C ALA A 176 2.68 -9.36 9.20
N ASP A 177 3.72 -8.62 8.81
CA ASP A 177 4.91 -9.15 8.18
C ASP A 177 6.11 -8.25 8.54
N ASP A 178 7.32 -8.78 8.39
CA ASP A 178 8.53 -8.06 8.77
C ASP A 178 8.91 -6.96 7.75
N ARG A 179 8.28 -6.94 6.57
CA ARG A 179 8.46 -5.94 5.52
C ARG A 179 7.24 -5.87 4.58
N ILE A 180 7.16 -4.81 3.77
CA ILE A 180 6.10 -4.65 2.75
C ILE A 180 6.47 -5.41 1.46
N ASP A 181 7.74 -5.38 1.07
CA ASP A 181 8.27 -6.00 -0.14
C ASP A 181 9.68 -6.57 0.10
N ASP A 182 9.83 -7.88 -0.11
CA ASP A 182 11.08 -8.63 0.10
C ASP A 182 12.19 -8.25 -0.88
N GLU A 183 11.84 -7.66 -2.02
CA GLU A 183 12.84 -7.32 -3.03
C GLU A 183 13.49 -5.94 -2.80
N GLN A 184 13.13 -5.25 -1.72
CA GLN A 184 13.76 -3.99 -1.31
C GLN A 184 14.97 -4.25 -0.41
N PRO A 185 16.00 -3.38 -0.40
CA PRO A 185 17.10 -3.51 0.55
C PRO A 185 16.62 -3.41 2.01
N ASP A 186 17.23 -4.14 2.92
CA ASP A 186 16.76 -4.21 4.32
C ASP A 186 16.75 -2.85 5.03
N HIS A 187 17.71 -1.97 4.77
CA HIS A 187 17.89 -0.72 5.52
C HIS A 187 16.99 0.45 5.06
N VAL A 188 16.13 0.24 4.06
CA VAL A 188 15.31 1.33 3.52
C VAL A 188 14.07 1.57 4.39
N SER A 189 13.98 2.78 4.95
CA SER A 189 12.92 3.12 5.91
C SER A 189 11.51 3.20 5.33
N TYR A 190 11.37 3.18 4.00
CA TYR A 190 10.07 3.16 3.32
C TYR A 190 9.50 1.74 3.16
N ASN A 191 10.26 0.71 3.55
CA ASN A 191 9.86 -0.70 3.57
C ASN A 191 9.91 -1.29 4.99
N PRO A 192 9.23 -0.69 5.98
CA PRO A 192 9.23 -1.22 7.35
C PRO A 192 8.34 -2.47 7.47
N ALA A 193 8.39 -3.15 8.61
CA ALA A 193 7.33 -4.09 8.99
C ALA A 193 5.97 -3.38 9.11
N PHE A 194 4.91 -4.16 9.13
CA PHE A 194 3.55 -3.71 9.41
C PHE A 194 2.83 -4.70 10.33
N GLY A 195 1.80 -4.23 11.02
CA GLY A 195 0.99 -5.04 11.92
C GLY A 195 0.05 -4.17 12.74
N GLY A 196 -0.60 -4.72 13.77
CA GLY A 196 -1.59 -3.93 14.50
C GLY A 196 -1.04 -2.96 15.56
N LEU A 197 0.26 -2.98 15.86
CA LEU A 197 0.94 -1.94 16.63
C LEU A 197 2.04 -1.32 15.77
N ASN A 198 1.89 -0.05 15.41
CA ASN A 198 2.88 0.66 14.58
C ASN A 198 3.32 1.95 15.26
N LEU A 199 4.62 2.12 15.51
CA LEU A 199 5.16 3.30 16.20
C LEU A 199 6.13 4.07 15.30
N ASN A 200 5.93 5.38 15.15
CA ASN A 200 6.79 6.26 14.35
C ASN A 200 6.96 5.79 12.90
N PHE A 201 5.87 5.29 12.30
CA PHE A 201 5.86 4.63 11.00
C PHE A 201 6.73 3.36 10.94
N ASN A 202 6.90 2.66 12.07
CA ASN A 202 7.79 1.51 12.25
C ASN A 202 9.23 1.82 11.86
N ARG A 203 9.72 2.96 12.36
CA ARG A 203 11.10 3.41 12.15
C ARG A 203 11.75 3.77 13.47
N VAL A 204 13.05 3.52 13.51
CA VAL A 204 13.94 3.91 14.61
C VAL A 204 14.97 4.91 14.10
N HIS A 205 15.28 5.91 14.92
CA HIS A 205 16.22 6.96 14.59
C HIS A 205 17.63 6.53 15.02
N PHE A 206 18.46 6.13 14.05
CA PHE A 206 19.88 5.87 14.22
C PHE A 206 20.64 7.19 14.10
N LYS A 207 21.38 7.58 15.13
CA LYS A 207 22.27 8.77 15.13
C LYS A 207 23.69 8.35 15.45
N TRP A 208 24.67 9.00 14.82
CA TRP A 208 26.09 8.86 15.12
C TRP A 208 26.77 10.23 15.21
N GLU A 209 27.74 10.34 16.11
CA GLU A 209 28.56 11.53 16.32
C GLU A 209 30.02 11.12 16.51
N ARG A 210 30.96 11.91 16.00
CA ARG A 210 32.39 11.66 16.18
C ARG A 210 32.78 11.73 17.65
N ALA A 211 33.49 10.72 18.12
CA ALA A 211 33.94 10.62 19.50
C ALA A 211 35.37 10.02 19.53
N GLY A 212 36.39 10.87 19.65
CA GLY A 212 37.79 10.47 19.51
C GLY A 212 38.05 9.82 18.15
N ASP A 213 38.68 8.64 18.15
CA ASP A 213 38.95 7.82 16.96
C ASP A 213 37.74 6.97 16.50
N GLY A 214 36.59 7.12 17.16
CA GLY A 214 35.38 6.34 16.90
C GLY A 214 34.13 7.19 16.77
N TYR A 215 32.99 6.57 17.09
CA TYR A 215 31.69 7.22 17.07
C TYR A 215 30.90 6.86 18.33
N SER A 216 30.18 7.83 18.86
CA SER A 216 29.03 7.58 19.73
C SER A 216 27.82 7.29 18.85
N ILE A 217 27.02 6.28 19.20
CA ILE A 217 25.82 5.88 18.45
C ILE A 217 24.60 5.75 19.36
N SER A 218 23.42 6.02 18.82
CA SER A 218 22.16 5.84 19.52
C SER A 218 21.04 5.35 18.60
N MET A 219 20.13 4.55 19.17
CA MET A 219 18.91 4.06 18.54
C MET A 219 17.71 4.55 19.35
N GLN A 220 16.90 5.45 18.79
CA GLN A 220 15.83 6.13 19.53
C GLN A 220 14.48 6.08 18.84
N ALA A 221 13.42 5.94 19.65
CA ALA A 221 12.04 6.14 19.21
C ALA A 221 11.70 7.63 19.26
N ARG A 222 12.19 8.36 18.28
CA ARG A 222 12.15 9.83 18.28
C ARG A 222 10.75 10.37 17.94
N GLY A 223 10.13 11.04 18.90
CA GLY A 223 9.01 11.97 18.75
C GLY A 223 9.46 13.44 18.81
N LEU A 224 8.50 14.37 18.86
CA LEU A 224 8.76 15.81 19.02
C LEU A 224 9.05 16.17 20.48
N ARG A 225 8.32 15.58 21.44
CA ARG A 225 8.47 15.84 22.89
C ARG A 225 9.38 14.81 23.55
N PHE A 226 9.26 13.54 23.17
CA PHE A 226 10.00 12.45 23.79
C PHE A 226 10.83 11.66 22.77
N SER A 227 12.01 11.20 23.17
CA SER A 227 12.91 10.40 22.32
C SER A 227 13.63 9.30 23.12
N PRO A 228 12.89 8.37 23.75
CA PRO A 228 13.48 7.29 24.53
C PRO A 228 14.36 6.39 23.65
N SER A 229 15.44 5.88 24.25
CA SER A 229 16.24 4.82 23.64
C SER A 229 15.43 3.52 23.60
N THR A 230 15.70 2.66 22.62
CA THR A 230 15.05 1.35 22.53
C THR A 230 16.08 0.22 22.65
N SER A 231 15.66 -0.88 23.26
CA SER A 231 16.42 -2.14 23.29
C SER A 231 16.14 -3.05 22.09
N VAL A 232 15.08 -2.76 21.34
CA VAL A 232 14.58 -3.59 20.22
C VAL A 232 15.43 -3.43 18.97
N ALA A 233 16.06 -2.28 18.76
CA ALA A 233 16.94 -2.05 17.63
C ALA A 233 18.35 -1.70 18.08
N GLN A 234 19.34 -2.45 17.58
CA GLN A 234 20.74 -2.31 17.94
C GLN A 234 21.58 -2.03 16.70
N MET A 235 22.65 -1.26 16.86
CA MET A 235 23.58 -0.92 15.79
C MET A 235 25.01 -1.23 16.22
N GLY A 236 25.75 -1.92 15.36
CA GLY A 236 27.20 -2.10 15.45
C GLY A 236 27.94 -1.35 14.33
N ILE A 237 29.12 -0.81 14.64
CA ILE A 237 30.02 -0.25 13.62
C ILE A 237 31.06 -1.31 13.27
N VAL A 238 31.21 -1.59 11.97
CA VAL A 238 32.13 -2.63 11.49
C VAL A 238 33.06 -2.09 10.41
N ASP A 239 34.29 -2.59 10.40
CA ASP A 239 35.29 -2.27 9.39
C ASP A 239 35.12 -3.16 8.16
N ARG A 240 34.32 -2.68 7.18
CA ARG A 240 34.09 -3.34 5.88
C ARG A 240 33.88 -2.32 4.77
N LYS A 241 33.97 -2.76 3.51
CA LYS A 241 33.66 -1.94 2.33
C LYS A 241 32.18 -2.00 1.94
N THR A 242 31.64 -3.21 1.80
CA THR A 242 30.26 -3.49 1.44
C THR A 242 29.74 -4.73 2.19
N PRO A 243 28.42 -4.88 2.37
CA PRO A 243 27.39 -3.86 2.14
C PRO A 243 27.53 -2.68 3.13
N VAL A 244 26.93 -1.53 2.84
CA VAL A 244 26.99 -0.39 3.77
C VAL A 244 26.25 -0.72 5.05
N TYR A 245 25.02 -1.21 4.93
CA TYR A 245 24.21 -1.73 6.03
C TYR A 245 24.04 -3.24 5.86
N ASP A 246 23.95 -3.93 6.99
CA ASP A 246 23.61 -5.35 7.05
C ASP A 246 22.68 -5.58 8.22
N TYR A 247 21.86 -6.62 8.14
CA TYR A 247 20.75 -6.87 9.05
C TYR A 247 20.60 -8.36 9.34
N TRP A 248 20.29 -8.68 10.60
CA TRP A 248 19.76 -9.98 10.96
C TRP A 248 18.78 -9.86 12.13
N ALA A 249 17.79 -10.75 12.14
CA ALA A 249 16.86 -10.88 13.24
C ALA A 249 17.50 -11.65 14.40
N SER A 250 17.27 -11.20 15.64
CA SER A 250 17.66 -11.93 16.86
C SER A 250 16.50 -12.00 17.85
N ARG A 251 15.76 -13.12 17.83
CA ARG A 251 14.57 -13.43 18.66
C ARG A 251 13.46 -12.36 18.65
N ASP A 252 13.70 -11.23 19.30
CA ASP A 252 12.80 -10.11 19.54
C ASP A 252 13.46 -8.74 19.21
N ARG A 253 14.59 -8.75 18.50
CA ARG A 253 15.40 -7.56 18.20
C ARG A 253 15.85 -7.51 16.76
N ASP A 254 15.91 -6.28 16.26
CA ASP A 254 16.61 -5.89 15.05
C ASP A 254 18.08 -5.68 15.37
N VAL A 255 18.97 -6.41 14.69
CA VAL A 255 20.41 -6.18 14.80
C VAL A 255 20.94 -5.68 13.46
N TRP A 256 21.50 -4.48 13.50
CA TRP A 256 22.07 -3.80 12.36
C TRP A 256 23.59 -3.67 12.52
N SER A 257 24.28 -3.65 11.38
CA SER A 257 25.65 -3.15 11.32
C SER A 257 25.82 -2.13 10.20
N VAL A 258 26.70 -1.15 10.42
CA VAL A 258 27.05 -0.12 9.44
C VAL A 258 28.56 -0.10 9.21
N ALA A 259 28.95 0.00 7.94
CA ALA A 259 30.35 0.15 7.54
C ALA A 259 30.90 1.48 8.08
N ARG A 260 32.01 1.44 8.85
CA ARG A 260 32.63 2.64 9.44
C ARG A 260 32.89 3.74 8.41
N GLY A 261 33.36 3.37 7.23
CA GLY A 261 33.66 4.30 6.13
C GLY A 261 32.45 5.07 5.59
N ALA A 262 31.22 4.63 5.88
CA ALA A 262 30.00 5.28 5.43
C ALA A 262 29.47 6.34 6.39
N LEU A 263 29.98 6.40 7.63
CA LEU A 263 29.48 7.33 8.66
C LEU A 263 29.97 8.77 8.42
N GLY A 264 31.22 8.95 8.00
CA GLY A 264 31.75 10.27 7.67
C GLY A 264 31.79 11.22 8.88
N SER A 265 31.13 12.38 8.79
CA SER A 265 30.93 13.32 9.91
C SER A 265 29.79 12.85 10.82
N ASP A 266 29.28 13.73 11.67
CA ASP A 266 28.05 13.45 12.41
C ASP A 266 26.86 13.29 11.45
N GLY A 267 25.89 12.47 11.85
CA GLY A 267 24.73 12.24 11.01
C GLY A 267 23.65 11.39 11.68
N ALA A 268 22.56 11.20 10.96
CA ALA A 268 21.46 10.36 11.38
C ALA A 268 20.72 9.76 10.18
N ARG A 269 20.04 8.64 10.45
CA ARG A 269 19.22 7.93 9.48
C ARG A 269 18.05 7.24 10.19
N TRP A 270 16.89 7.22 9.52
CA TRP A 270 15.80 6.33 9.92
C TRP A 270 16.05 4.94 9.34
N LEU A 271 15.97 3.92 10.19
CA LEU A 271 15.99 2.50 9.81
C LEU A 271 14.61 1.89 10.05
N PRO A 272 14.19 0.90 9.25
CA PRO A 272 12.96 0.18 9.51
C PRO A 272 13.08 -0.66 10.77
N VAL A 273 11.97 -0.84 11.46
CA VAL A 273 11.82 -1.80 12.57
C VAL A 273 11.15 -3.06 12.03
N ARG A 274 11.68 -4.26 12.38
CA ARG A 274 11.11 -5.56 11.96
C ARG A 274 10.23 -6.22 13.02
N PHE A 275 10.31 -5.76 14.28
CA PHE A 275 9.50 -6.21 15.41
C PHE A 275 8.60 -5.09 15.98
N PRO A 276 7.63 -4.57 15.21
CA PRO A 276 6.97 -3.29 15.53
C PRO A 276 6.14 -3.32 16.82
N ALA A 277 5.49 -4.45 17.13
CA ALA A 277 4.70 -4.61 18.36
C ALA A 277 5.59 -4.62 19.62
N ILE A 278 6.74 -5.29 19.55
CA ILE A 278 7.71 -5.35 20.67
C ILE A 278 8.39 -3.98 20.83
N TYR A 279 8.74 -3.32 19.73
CA TYR A 279 9.26 -1.95 19.72
C TYR A 279 8.30 -0.95 20.38
N ALA A 280 7.02 -0.97 20.02
CA ALA A 280 6.02 -0.12 20.66
C ALA A 280 5.91 -0.40 22.17
N ALA A 281 5.95 -1.68 22.57
CA ALA A 281 5.89 -2.07 23.98
C ALA A 281 7.11 -1.65 24.80
N ASP A 282 8.32 -1.79 24.25
CA ASP A 282 9.58 -1.37 24.87
C ASP A 282 9.61 0.14 25.13
N VAL A 283 9.17 0.92 24.14
CA VAL A 283 9.03 2.37 24.26
C VAL A 283 7.95 2.74 25.27
N PHE A 284 6.76 2.12 25.17
CA PHE A 284 5.66 2.36 26.10
C PHE A 284 6.05 2.07 27.56
N ARG A 285 6.79 0.98 27.80
CA ARG A 285 7.31 0.63 29.13
C ARG A 285 8.22 1.71 29.71
N THR A 286 9.04 2.34 28.88
CA THR A 286 9.90 3.46 29.30
C THR A 286 9.06 4.69 29.66
N LEU A 287 8.06 5.02 28.85
CA LEU A 287 7.15 6.15 29.07
C LEU A 287 6.19 5.92 30.27
N ALA A 288 5.76 4.68 30.50
CA ALA A 288 4.98 4.31 31.69
C ALA A 288 5.84 4.49 32.95
N ARG A 289 7.11 4.09 32.90
CA ARG A 289 8.04 4.28 34.03
C ARG A 289 8.26 5.76 34.34
N SER A 290 8.33 6.65 33.35
CA SER A 290 8.43 8.10 33.61
C SER A 290 7.18 8.68 34.30
N ASN A 291 6.05 7.96 34.26
CA ASN A 291 4.82 8.27 34.98
C ASN A 291 4.67 7.47 36.29
N GLY A 292 5.76 6.84 36.77
CA GLY A 292 5.78 6.06 38.01
C GLY A 292 5.15 4.67 37.92
N ILE A 293 4.79 4.20 36.72
CA ILE A 293 4.21 2.86 36.50
C ILE A 293 5.30 1.92 35.99
N VAL A 294 5.79 1.02 36.86
CA VAL A 294 6.83 0.07 36.49
C VAL A 294 6.23 -1.20 35.89
N LEU A 295 6.54 -1.46 34.61
CA LEU A 295 6.11 -2.66 33.90
C LEU A 295 7.24 -3.69 33.76
N LYS A 296 6.89 -4.97 33.80
CA LYS A 296 7.77 -6.09 33.41
C LYS A 296 8.04 -6.05 31.90
N PRO A 297 9.05 -6.78 31.38
CA PRO A 297 9.21 -6.98 29.94
C PRO A 297 7.91 -7.49 29.30
N ALA A 298 7.62 -7.03 28.09
CA ALA A 298 6.38 -7.35 27.41
C ALA A 298 6.35 -8.81 26.91
N GLU A 299 5.20 -9.47 27.04
CA GLU A 299 4.94 -10.81 26.53
C GLU A 299 3.81 -10.75 25.49
N ARG A 300 4.04 -11.32 24.30
CA ARG A 300 2.99 -11.40 23.28
C ARG A 300 1.97 -12.47 23.64
N ILE A 301 0.69 -12.12 23.50
CA ILE A 301 -0.44 -13.05 23.56
C ILE A 301 -1.15 -13.06 22.21
N ASP A 302 -1.69 -14.22 21.84
CA ASP A 302 -2.41 -14.40 20.57
C ASP A 302 -3.94 -14.30 20.75
N THR A 303 -4.45 -14.55 21.96
CA THR A 303 -5.87 -14.42 22.28
C THR A 303 -6.07 -13.30 23.29
N LEU A 304 -6.97 -12.35 22.98
CA LEU A 304 -7.32 -11.27 23.89
C LEU A 304 -8.24 -11.82 25.00
N PRO A 305 -7.83 -11.81 26.27
CA PRO A 305 -8.71 -12.20 27.37
C PRO A 305 -9.75 -11.10 27.63
N GLU A 306 -10.80 -11.44 28.38
CA GLU A 306 -11.70 -10.44 28.94
C GLU A 306 -10.90 -9.47 29.83
N ALA A 307 -10.99 -8.18 29.52
CA ALA A 307 -10.23 -7.12 30.17
C ALA A 307 -10.96 -5.78 30.02
N LYS A 308 -10.75 -4.87 30.98
CA LYS A 308 -11.35 -3.53 30.99
C LYS A 308 -10.41 -2.53 30.35
N VAL A 309 -10.91 -1.70 29.42
CA VAL A 309 -10.14 -0.57 28.86
C VAL A 309 -9.87 0.47 29.96
N LEU A 310 -8.61 0.84 30.13
CA LEU A 310 -8.17 1.90 31.05
C LEU A 310 -7.88 3.21 30.32
N ALA A 311 -7.27 3.15 29.14
CA ALA A 311 -6.92 4.32 28.35
C ALA A 311 -6.95 3.99 26.85
N VAL A 312 -7.22 5.01 26.03
CA VAL A 312 -7.32 4.91 24.57
C VAL A 312 -6.57 6.06 23.94
N SER A 313 -5.78 5.76 22.90
CA SER A 313 -5.23 6.75 21.98
C SER A 313 -5.92 6.57 20.63
N GLU A 314 -6.54 7.63 20.12
CA GLU A 314 -7.19 7.64 18.81
C GLU A 314 -6.35 8.42 17.80
N SER A 315 -6.23 7.91 16.57
CA SER A 315 -5.67 8.69 15.46
C SER A 315 -6.55 9.88 15.15
N GLU A 316 -6.06 10.82 14.34
CA GLU A 316 -6.94 11.76 13.62
C GLU A 316 -8.05 11.02 12.86
N HIS A 317 -9.10 11.75 12.48
CA HIS A 317 -10.06 11.23 11.52
C HIS A 317 -9.34 10.81 10.22
N LEU A 318 -9.93 9.85 9.50
CA LEU A 318 -9.31 9.24 8.34
C LEU A 318 -8.89 10.26 7.26
N VAL A 319 -9.67 11.32 7.04
CA VAL A 319 -9.38 12.32 6.00
C VAL A 319 -7.99 12.98 6.18
N PRO A 320 -7.65 13.61 7.33
CA PRO A 320 -6.28 14.09 7.60
C PRO A 320 -5.18 13.04 7.37
N VAL A 321 -5.41 11.81 7.83
CA VAL A 321 -4.45 10.69 7.65
C VAL A 321 -4.20 10.42 6.16
N LEU A 322 -5.26 10.43 5.35
CA LEU A 322 -5.16 10.23 3.89
C LEU A 322 -4.52 11.43 3.18
N VAL A 323 -4.79 12.67 3.62
CA VAL A 323 -4.12 13.88 3.07
C VAL A 323 -2.61 13.75 3.27
N ASP A 324 -2.16 13.43 4.48
CA ASP A 324 -0.74 13.27 4.78
C ASP A 324 -0.13 12.08 4.03
N MET A 325 -0.86 10.96 3.94
CA MET A 325 -0.43 9.81 3.13
C MET A 325 -0.21 10.19 1.68
N LEU A 326 -1.12 10.95 1.07
CA LEU A 326 -1.02 11.34 -0.34
C LEU A 326 0.07 12.39 -0.57
N LYS A 327 0.24 13.32 0.38
CA LYS A 327 1.25 14.40 0.36
C LYS A 327 2.66 13.87 0.56
N TYR A 328 2.89 13.07 1.60
CA TYR A 328 4.20 12.53 1.97
C TYR A 328 4.47 11.13 1.39
N SER A 329 3.47 10.52 0.74
CA SER A 329 3.57 9.23 0.07
C SER A 329 4.00 8.08 0.99
N THR A 330 3.49 8.06 2.23
CA THR A 330 3.86 7.07 3.25
C THR A 330 3.33 5.67 2.90
N ASN A 331 4.23 4.69 2.77
CA ASN A 331 3.85 3.32 2.39
C ASN A 331 3.07 2.63 3.50
N LEU A 332 3.58 2.64 4.73
CA LEU A 332 2.92 2.02 5.87
C LEU A 332 1.47 2.53 6.06
N THR A 333 1.24 3.83 5.93
CA THR A 333 -0.13 4.39 6.03
C THR A 333 -1.05 3.83 4.95
N ALA A 334 -0.57 3.64 3.72
CA ALA A 334 -1.36 3.00 2.67
C ALA A 334 -1.66 1.54 3.01
N GLU A 335 -0.68 0.78 3.49
CA GLU A 335 -0.90 -0.61 3.88
C GLU A 335 -1.92 -0.74 5.01
N MET A 336 -1.77 0.04 6.08
CA MET A 336 -2.66 -0.05 7.24
C MET A 336 -4.09 0.42 6.92
N THR A 337 -4.25 1.48 6.11
CA THR A 337 -5.58 1.95 5.70
C THR A 337 -6.27 0.97 4.76
N GLY A 338 -5.54 0.40 3.81
CA GLY A 338 -6.05 -0.64 2.91
C GLY A 338 -6.37 -1.96 3.62
N LEU A 339 -5.54 -2.39 4.58
CA LEU A 339 -5.79 -3.56 5.43
C LEU A 339 -7.04 -3.36 6.27
N ALA A 340 -7.18 -2.21 6.95
CA ALA A 340 -8.37 -1.88 7.72
C ALA A 340 -9.64 -1.89 6.85
N ALA A 341 -9.57 -1.30 5.65
CA ALA A 341 -10.67 -1.33 4.68
C ALA A 341 -11.03 -2.75 4.21
N SER A 342 -10.05 -3.62 4.00
CA SER A 342 -10.29 -5.03 3.70
C SER A 342 -10.89 -5.82 4.87
N MET A 343 -10.51 -5.49 6.10
CA MET A 343 -11.04 -6.16 7.30
C MET A 343 -12.50 -5.80 7.59
N SER A 344 -13.03 -4.69 7.08
CA SER A 344 -14.44 -4.31 7.27
C SER A 344 -15.43 -5.27 6.61
N TYR A 345 -14.97 -6.14 5.69
CA TYR A 345 -15.76 -7.21 5.10
C TYR A 345 -16.07 -8.38 6.06
N GLY A 346 -15.52 -8.37 7.29
CA GLY A 346 -15.74 -9.42 8.30
C GLY A 346 -15.00 -10.74 8.05
N VAL A 347 -14.35 -10.90 6.89
CA VAL A 347 -13.46 -12.04 6.60
C VAL A 347 -12.02 -11.53 6.57
N PRO A 348 -11.16 -11.91 7.53
CA PRO A 348 -9.78 -11.47 7.56
C PRO A 348 -9.05 -11.84 6.26
N SER A 349 -8.45 -10.86 5.58
CA SER A 349 -7.37 -11.18 4.65
C SER A 349 -6.21 -11.74 5.47
N ARG A 350 -5.58 -12.83 5.04
CA ARG A 350 -4.45 -13.44 5.76
C ARG A 350 -3.09 -12.88 5.35
N SER A 351 -3.04 -12.01 4.35
CA SER A 351 -1.80 -11.42 3.84
C SER A 351 -2.02 -10.06 3.20
N LEU A 352 -0.94 -9.31 3.00
CA LEU A 352 -0.94 -8.03 2.30
C LEU A 352 -1.41 -8.18 0.84
N ALA A 353 -0.87 -9.17 0.13
CA ALA A 353 -1.29 -9.47 -1.25
C ALA A 353 -2.75 -9.89 -1.37
N GLY A 354 -3.29 -10.62 -0.38
CA GLY A 354 -4.72 -10.94 -0.32
C GLY A 354 -5.59 -9.68 -0.15
N SER A 355 -5.11 -8.71 0.63
CA SER A 355 -5.83 -7.45 0.87
C SER A 355 -5.74 -6.52 -0.34
N GLY A 356 -4.57 -6.43 -0.99
CA GLY A 356 -4.41 -5.75 -2.28
C GLY A 356 -5.34 -6.36 -3.34
N GLY A 357 -5.40 -7.71 -3.42
CA GLY A 357 -6.33 -8.41 -4.30
C GLY A 357 -7.80 -8.04 -4.07
N ARG A 358 -8.23 -7.87 -2.82
CA ARG A 358 -9.59 -7.37 -2.50
C ARG A 358 -9.82 -5.94 -2.98
N MET A 359 -8.85 -5.05 -2.81
CA MET A 359 -8.93 -3.69 -3.36
C MET A 359 -9.00 -3.71 -4.89
N ALA A 360 -8.27 -4.61 -5.55
CA ALA A 360 -8.34 -4.79 -7.00
C ALA A 360 -9.74 -5.27 -7.44
N SER A 361 -10.28 -6.31 -6.80
CA SER A 361 -11.64 -6.82 -7.07
C SER A 361 -12.70 -5.74 -6.87
N TRP A 362 -12.66 -5.03 -5.74
CA TRP A 362 -13.54 -3.90 -5.47
C TRP A 362 -13.45 -2.83 -6.56
N ALA A 363 -12.24 -2.45 -6.99
CA ALA A 363 -12.09 -1.44 -8.03
C ALA A 363 -12.63 -1.90 -9.40
N MET A 364 -12.45 -3.18 -9.76
CA MET A 364 -13.00 -3.74 -11.00
C MET A 364 -14.52 -3.82 -10.98
N GLU A 365 -15.12 -4.16 -9.83
CA GLU A 365 -16.58 -4.24 -9.65
C GLU A 365 -17.26 -2.87 -9.72
N ASN A 366 -16.57 -1.79 -9.34
CA ASN A 366 -17.19 -0.47 -9.17
C ASN A 366 -16.89 0.53 -10.30
N PHE A 367 -15.82 0.35 -11.10
CA PHE A 367 -15.30 1.46 -11.94
C PHE A 367 -14.98 1.12 -13.40
N ASP A 368 -15.56 0.06 -13.98
CA ASP A 368 -15.29 -0.40 -15.35
C ASP A 368 -13.77 -0.46 -15.65
N ALA A 369 -13.02 -0.97 -14.67
CA ALA A 369 -11.59 -1.15 -14.73
C ALA A 369 -11.31 -2.65 -14.83
N THR A 370 -10.36 -3.06 -15.67
CA THR A 370 -10.11 -4.49 -15.94
C THR A 370 -8.63 -4.86 -15.78
N GLY A 371 -8.38 -6.11 -15.42
CA GLY A 371 -7.02 -6.66 -15.31
C GLY A 371 -6.19 -6.14 -14.14
N LEU A 372 -6.81 -5.47 -13.15
CA LEU A 372 -6.11 -4.92 -11.99
C LEU A 372 -5.44 -6.03 -11.19
N ARG A 373 -4.19 -5.81 -10.81
CA ARG A 373 -3.44 -6.71 -9.93
C ARG A 373 -2.73 -5.90 -8.88
N PHE A 374 -3.16 -5.98 -7.63
CA PHE A 374 -2.50 -5.30 -6.52
C PHE A 374 -1.92 -6.32 -5.55
N LYS A 375 -0.63 -6.17 -5.24
CA LYS A 375 0.12 -7.00 -4.27
C LYS A 375 0.18 -6.35 -2.89
N ASP A 376 -0.18 -5.08 -2.81
CA ASP A 376 -0.13 -4.20 -1.66
C ASP A 376 -1.04 -2.99 -1.94
N HIS A 377 -1.06 -2.03 -1.02
CA HIS A 377 -1.83 -0.79 -1.15
C HIS A 377 -0.96 0.42 -1.47
N SER A 378 0.35 0.36 -1.20
CA SER A 378 1.23 1.52 -1.44
C SER A 378 1.77 1.66 -2.86
N GLY A 379 1.81 0.58 -3.64
CA GLY A 379 2.48 0.46 -4.92
C GLY A 379 3.97 0.24 -4.82
N LEU A 380 4.43 -0.30 -3.70
CA LEU A 380 5.84 -0.62 -3.50
C LEU A 380 6.21 -1.94 -4.21
N GLY A 381 5.40 -2.98 -4.07
CA GLY A 381 5.66 -4.33 -4.56
C GLY A 381 5.71 -4.42 -6.09
N TYR A 382 6.74 -5.09 -6.59
CA TYR A 382 7.07 -5.13 -8.03
C TYR A 382 6.07 -5.91 -8.92
N GLY A 383 5.03 -6.51 -8.34
CA GLY A 383 3.96 -7.21 -9.05
C GLY A 383 2.67 -6.41 -9.27
N SER A 384 2.52 -5.24 -8.66
CA SER A 384 1.29 -4.42 -8.80
C SER A 384 1.19 -3.80 -10.19
N ALA A 385 0.00 -3.83 -10.80
CA ALA A 385 -0.25 -3.34 -12.15
C ALA A 385 -1.69 -2.84 -12.34
N ILE A 386 -1.84 -1.77 -13.12
CA ILE A 386 -3.11 -1.18 -13.56
C ILE A 386 -2.92 -0.51 -14.91
N THR A 387 -3.99 -0.45 -15.71
CA THR A 387 -3.98 0.25 -16.99
C THR A 387 -4.12 1.76 -16.79
N PRO A 388 -3.50 2.63 -17.62
CA PRO A 388 -3.74 4.06 -17.56
C PRO A 388 -5.23 4.43 -17.65
N MET A 389 -5.98 3.76 -18.52
CA MET A 389 -7.42 3.95 -18.66
C MET A 389 -8.18 3.59 -17.39
N GLY A 390 -7.86 2.45 -16.77
CA GLY A 390 -8.49 2.03 -15.51
C GLY A 390 -8.24 3.03 -14.38
N MET A 391 -7.01 3.54 -14.25
CA MET A 391 -6.72 4.60 -13.27
C MET A 391 -7.51 5.89 -13.56
N ALA A 392 -7.56 6.35 -14.81
CA ALA A 392 -8.31 7.55 -15.18
C ALA A 392 -9.81 7.40 -14.90
N ARG A 393 -10.40 6.22 -15.18
CA ARG A 393 -11.81 5.91 -14.89
C ARG A 393 -12.13 5.90 -13.39
N ILE A 394 -11.28 5.26 -12.58
CA ILE A 394 -11.44 5.24 -11.12
C ILE A 394 -11.39 6.68 -10.57
N LEU A 395 -10.43 7.48 -11.01
CA LEU A 395 -10.32 8.88 -10.58
C LEU A 395 -11.52 9.72 -11.03
N ARG A 396 -11.97 9.57 -12.28
CA ARG A 396 -13.17 10.23 -12.78
C ARG A 396 -14.39 9.94 -11.91
N ALA A 397 -14.63 8.67 -11.60
CA ALA A 397 -15.78 8.24 -10.80
C ALA A 397 -15.70 8.73 -9.34
N ASN A 398 -14.55 9.25 -8.90
CA ASN A 398 -14.29 9.70 -7.54
C ASN A 398 -13.61 11.08 -7.53
N ASP A 399 -14.09 12.03 -8.34
CA ASP A 399 -13.46 13.34 -8.54
C ASP A 399 -13.28 14.14 -7.24
N GLY A 400 -14.13 13.90 -6.24
CA GLY A 400 -14.00 14.42 -4.88
C GLY A 400 -12.64 14.14 -4.23
N ILE A 401 -11.93 13.06 -4.63
CA ILE A 401 -10.58 12.76 -4.14
C ILE A 401 -9.56 13.86 -4.47
N ALA A 402 -9.84 14.71 -5.47
CA ALA A 402 -8.96 15.79 -5.89
C ALA A 402 -8.56 16.71 -4.74
N VAL A 403 -9.43 16.91 -3.74
CA VAL A 403 -9.14 17.78 -2.58
C VAL A 403 -8.05 17.21 -1.66
N LEU A 404 -7.79 15.90 -1.72
CA LEU A 404 -6.74 15.24 -0.93
C LEU A 404 -5.41 15.14 -1.70
N LEU A 405 -5.42 15.38 -3.01
CA LEU A 405 -4.23 15.29 -3.86
C LEU A 405 -3.37 16.54 -3.76
N LYS A 406 -2.08 16.39 -4.07
CA LYS A 406 -1.16 17.53 -4.13
C LYS A 406 -1.59 18.50 -5.23
N ASP A 407 -1.79 19.75 -4.85
CA ASP A 407 -2.18 20.85 -5.73
C ASP A 407 -0.95 21.65 -6.17
N PHE A 408 -0.87 21.95 -7.47
CA PHE A 408 0.14 22.83 -8.04
C PHE A 408 -0.34 23.46 -9.35
N ASN A 409 0.15 24.67 -9.62
CA ASN A 409 -0.07 25.34 -10.90
C ASN A 409 1.03 24.94 -11.92
N LEU A 410 0.63 24.50 -13.11
CA LEU A 410 1.54 24.16 -14.19
C LEU A 410 1.49 25.23 -15.27
N SER A 411 2.60 25.96 -15.46
CA SER A 411 2.69 26.95 -16.54
C SER A 411 2.54 26.31 -17.92
N LEU A 412 1.69 26.89 -18.78
CA LEU A 412 1.53 26.49 -20.18
C LEU A 412 2.68 26.98 -21.07
N ASP A 413 3.28 28.12 -20.73
CA ASP A 413 4.48 28.65 -21.37
C ASP A 413 5.73 28.27 -20.56
N LYS A 414 6.68 27.58 -21.20
CA LYS A 414 7.95 27.20 -20.55
C LYS A 414 8.84 28.41 -20.23
N SER A 415 8.64 29.52 -20.93
CA SER A 415 9.45 30.74 -20.81
C SER A 415 8.91 31.76 -19.81
N ARG A 416 7.68 31.60 -19.31
CA ARG A 416 7.04 32.51 -18.36
C ARG A 416 6.42 31.74 -17.19
N PRO A 417 6.80 32.01 -15.93
CA PRO A 417 6.17 31.36 -14.78
C PRO A 417 4.84 32.02 -14.37
N ALA A 418 3.76 31.23 -14.43
CA ALA A 418 2.64 31.11 -13.48
C ALA A 418 1.39 32.02 -13.44
N PRO A 419 1.19 33.17 -14.12
CA PRO A 419 -0.13 33.79 -14.14
C PRO A 419 -1.09 33.22 -15.22
N GLY A 420 -0.60 32.37 -16.14
CA GLY A 420 -1.40 31.72 -17.19
C GLY A 420 -1.30 30.19 -17.22
N GLY A 421 -1.05 29.57 -16.06
CA GLY A 421 -0.96 28.12 -15.93
C GLY A 421 -2.31 27.44 -15.78
N VAL A 422 -2.28 26.11 -15.69
CA VAL A 422 -3.44 25.27 -15.34
C VAL A 422 -3.25 24.62 -13.98
N ARG A 423 -4.35 24.47 -13.24
CA ARG A 423 -4.33 23.85 -11.92
C ARG A 423 -4.27 22.34 -12.07
N VAL A 424 -3.31 21.69 -11.42
CA VAL A 424 -3.14 20.23 -11.43
C VAL A 424 -3.19 19.72 -10.00
N ARG A 425 -4.06 18.73 -9.77
CA ARG A 425 -4.19 18.02 -8.50
C ARG A 425 -3.88 16.55 -8.72
N ALA A 426 -2.70 16.10 -8.32
CA ALA A 426 -2.20 14.78 -8.71
C ALA A 426 -1.36 14.06 -7.65
N LYS A 427 -1.40 12.73 -7.69
CA LYS A 427 -0.47 11.86 -6.98
C LYS A 427 0.68 11.48 -7.88
N THR A 428 1.89 11.55 -7.34
CA THR A 428 3.11 11.04 -7.99
C THR A 428 3.41 9.61 -7.52
N GLY A 429 4.05 8.82 -8.38
CA GLY A 429 4.68 7.56 -8.03
C GLY A 429 6.07 7.45 -8.63
N THR A 430 7.00 6.85 -7.89
CA THR A 430 8.37 6.62 -8.35
C THR A 430 8.88 5.33 -7.74
N LEU A 431 9.38 4.43 -8.60
CA LEU A 431 10.25 3.32 -8.24
C LEU A 431 11.49 3.39 -9.15
N ASN A 432 12.40 2.44 -9.02
CA ASN A 432 13.52 2.35 -9.95
C ASN A 432 13.00 2.16 -11.38
N PHE A 433 13.39 3.05 -12.28
CA PHE A 433 12.95 3.09 -13.69
C PHE A 433 11.42 3.03 -13.90
N VAL A 434 10.64 3.47 -12.91
CA VAL A 434 9.19 3.67 -13.02
C VAL A 434 8.85 5.05 -12.49
N SER A 435 8.03 5.78 -13.24
CA SER A 435 7.54 7.09 -12.82
C SER A 435 6.13 7.29 -13.32
N SER A 436 5.23 7.60 -12.39
CA SER A 436 3.80 7.72 -12.64
C SER A 436 3.25 9.02 -12.07
N LEU A 437 2.19 9.52 -12.70
CA LEU A 437 1.45 10.69 -12.28
C LEU A 437 -0.02 10.47 -12.64
N ALA A 438 -0.93 10.58 -11.68
CA ALA A 438 -2.36 10.42 -11.91
C ALA A 438 -3.14 11.43 -11.08
N GLY A 439 -4.22 11.97 -11.63
CA GLY A 439 -5.00 13.01 -10.98
C GLY A 439 -5.88 13.78 -11.95
N PHE A 440 -6.02 15.07 -11.69
CA PHE A 440 -6.89 15.99 -12.42
C PHE A 440 -6.12 17.20 -12.92
N VAL A 441 -6.51 17.69 -14.09
CA VAL A 441 -6.14 19.02 -14.58
C VAL A 441 -7.41 19.81 -14.84
N GLU A 442 -7.39 21.07 -14.42
CA GLU A 442 -8.45 22.03 -14.72
C GLU A 442 -7.89 23.02 -15.74
N THR A 443 -8.49 23.06 -16.94
CA THR A 443 -8.04 23.93 -18.04
C THR A 443 -8.38 25.40 -17.74
N GLN A 444 -7.96 26.33 -18.61
CA GLN A 444 -8.22 27.76 -18.38
C GLN A 444 -9.72 28.06 -18.45
N ASN A 445 -10.45 27.37 -19.33
CA ASN A 445 -11.92 27.42 -19.41
C ASN A 445 -12.64 26.49 -18.42
N ARG A 446 -11.95 26.09 -17.33
CA ARG A 446 -12.53 25.36 -16.19
C ARG A 446 -13.01 23.94 -16.50
N ARG A 447 -12.70 23.42 -17.69
CA ARG A 447 -12.92 22.01 -18.03
C ARG A 447 -12.06 21.13 -17.14
N LYS A 448 -12.66 20.09 -16.55
CA LYS A 448 -11.94 19.15 -15.67
C LYS A 448 -11.62 17.88 -16.43
N LEU A 449 -10.35 17.51 -16.46
CA LEU A 449 -9.88 16.27 -17.06
C LEU A 449 -9.28 15.38 -15.98
N SER A 450 -9.64 14.10 -15.98
CA SER A 450 -8.96 13.07 -15.19
C SER A 450 -7.94 12.35 -16.05
N PHE A 451 -6.76 12.09 -15.51
CA PHE A 451 -5.68 11.48 -16.27
C PHE A 451 -4.84 10.49 -15.46
N ALA A 452 -4.16 9.62 -16.19
CA ALA A 452 -3.06 8.81 -15.69
C ALA A 452 -1.92 8.77 -16.72
N ILE A 453 -0.69 8.95 -16.26
CA ILE A 453 0.53 8.84 -17.07
C ILE A 453 1.48 7.88 -16.36
N PHE A 454 1.78 6.75 -16.97
CA PHE A 454 2.67 5.72 -16.48
C PHE A 454 3.86 5.55 -17.42
N THR A 455 5.05 5.66 -16.87
CA THR A 455 6.30 5.37 -17.59
C THR A 455 7.06 4.29 -16.85
N GLY A 456 7.60 3.32 -17.59
CA GLY A 456 8.31 2.20 -16.98
C GLY A 456 9.28 1.53 -17.94
N ASP A 457 10.52 1.40 -17.53
CA ASP A 457 11.51 0.47 -18.11
C ASP A 457 11.70 -0.69 -17.14
N VAL A 458 10.72 -1.60 -17.16
CA VAL A 458 10.59 -2.70 -16.20
C VAL A 458 11.73 -3.70 -16.33
N ALA A 459 12.15 -4.01 -17.56
CA ALA A 459 13.29 -4.89 -17.80
C ALA A 459 14.56 -4.33 -17.14
N ARG A 460 14.82 -3.02 -17.28
CA ARG A 460 15.96 -2.38 -16.63
C ARG A 460 15.82 -2.30 -15.11
N ARG A 461 14.61 -2.11 -14.58
CA ARG A 461 14.34 -2.17 -13.13
C ARG A 461 14.67 -3.55 -12.57
N ASP A 462 14.18 -4.59 -13.22
CA ASP A 462 14.27 -5.97 -12.71
C ASP A 462 15.70 -6.51 -12.78
N ALA A 463 16.52 -5.98 -13.70
CA ALA A 463 17.94 -6.29 -13.80
C ALA A 463 18.81 -5.69 -12.67
N ILE A 464 18.27 -4.85 -11.78
CA ILE A 464 19.06 -4.22 -10.71
C ILE A 464 19.26 -5.20 -9.53
N PRO A 465 20.52 -5.50 -9.14
CA PRO A 465 20.80 -6.27 -7.94
C PRO A 465 20.23 -5.61 -6.69
N GLN A 466 19.66 -6.38 -5.76
CA GLN A 466 19.00 -5.84 -4.56
C GLN A 466 19.89 -4.87 -3.77
N ALA A 467 21.19 -5.18 -3.62
CA ALA A 467 22.15 -4.31 -2.93
C ALA A 467 22.32 -2.92 -3.57
N GLU A 468 22.00 -2.75 -4.86
CA GLU A 468 22.12 -1.49 -5.60
C GLU A 468 20.77 -0.74 -5.72
N ARG A 469 19.65 -1.36 -5.29
CA ARG A 469 18.30 -0.83 -5.51
C ARG A 469 18.00 0.47 -4.77
N GLU A 470 18.75 0.84 -3.73
CA GLU A 470 18.51 2.12 -3.06
C GLU A 470 18.82 3.31 -3.98
N ARG A 471 19.91 3.24 -4.76
CA ARG A 471 20.35 4.33 -5.64
C ARG A 471 20.96 3.79 -6.94
N PRO A 472 20.16 3.18 -7.83
CA PRO A 472 20.69 2.58 -9.04
C PRO A 472 21.25 3.62 -10.01
N ASN A 473 22.31 3.25 -10.72
CA ASN A 473 22.94 4.13 -11.70
C ASN A 473 21.96 4.51 -12.83
N GLY A 474 21.89 5.80 -13.16
CA GLY A 474 21.02 6.33 -14.22
C GLY A 474 19.54 6.49 -13.85
N ALA A 475 19.09 5.98 -12.70
CA ALA A 475 17.68 6.10 -12.28
C ALA A 475 17.25 7.57 -12.14
N LYS A 476 18.09 8.41 -11.51
CA LYS A 476 17.79 9.85 -11.30
C LYS A 476 17.61 10.61 -12.63
N SER A 477 18.51 10.42 -13.59
CA SER A 477 18.43 11.07 -14.90
C SER A 477 17.23 10.57 -15.70
N TRP A 478 16.92 9.28 -15.62
CA TRP A 478 15.75 8.69 -16.25
C TRP A 478 14.44 9.27 -15.68
N SER A 479 14.29 9.30 -14.34
CA SER A 479 13.11 9.86 -13.69
C SER A 479 12.91 11.34 -14.00
N ARG A 480 14.00 12.12 -14.13
CA ARG A 480 13.91 13.53 -14.55
C ARG A 480 13.29 13.68 -15.94
N ARG A 481 13.71 12.86 -16.91
CA ARG A 481 13.14 12.87 -18.27
C ARG A 481 11.67 12.46 -18.27
N SER A 482 11.31 11.43 -17.51
CA SER A 482 9.91 11.01 -17.37
C SER A 482 9.01 12.11 -16.79
N ARG A 483 9.44 12.78 -15.70
CA ARG A 483 8.68 13.89 -15.11
C ARG A 483 8.56 15.09 -16.06
N GLN A 484 9.57 15.32 -16.90
CA GLN A 484 9.49 16.35 -17.93
C GLN A 484 8.43 15.98 -18.99
N LEU A 485 8.42 14.74 -19.47
CA LEU A 485 7.40 14.24 -20.38
C LEU A 485 5.99 14.38 -19.78
N GLN A 486 5.80 13.99 -18.51
CA GLN A 486 4.51 14.13 -17.82
C GLN A 486 3.99 15.57 -17.85
N LYS A 487 4.85 16.55 -17.57
CA LYS A 487 4.48 17.98 -17.66
C LYS A 487 4.18 18.42 -19.08
N GLU A 488 4.87 17.89 -20.09
CA GLU A 488 4.64 18.23 -21.49
C GLU A 488 3.32 17.66 -22.01
N LEU A 489 2.96 16.43 -21.61
CA LEU A 489 1.65 15.83 -21.91
C LEU A 489 0.52 16.67 -21.31
N ILE A 490 0.61 17.02 -20.02
CA ILE A 490 -0.42 17.83 -19.36
C ILE A 490 -0.57 19.20 -20.03
N ARG A 491 0.53 19.88 -20.39
CA ARG A 491 0.46 21.14 -21.16
C ARG A 491 -0.25 20.96 -22.49
N SER A 492 0.08 19.90 -23.22
CA SER A 492 -0.53 19.62 -24.51
C SER A 492 -2.04 19.39 -24.37
N TRP A 493 -2.47 18.59 -23.39
CA TRP A 493 -3.90 18.37 -23.14
C TRP A 493 -4.62 19.64 -22.70
N ALA A 494 -4.02 20.39 -21.78
CA ALA A 494 -4.59 21.64 -21.29
C ALA A 494 -4.77 22.70 -22.39
N GLN A 495 -3.90 22.70 -23.41
CA GLN A 495 -4.03 23.60 -24.56
C GLN A 495 -5.01 23.07 -25.61
N SER A 496 -5.00 21.77 -25.88
CA SER A 496 -5.83 21.15 -26.93
C SER A 496 -7.28 20.94 -26.53
N PHE A 497 -7.56 20.82 -25.23
CA PHE A 497 -8.90 20.54 -24.70
C PHE A 497 -9.42 21.71 -23.85
N ASP A 498 -8.94 22.93 -24.10
CA ASP A 498 -9.42 24.13 -23.42
C ASP A 498 -10.77 24.62 -23.95
N ALA A 499 -11.35 23.95 -24.96
CA ALA A 499 -12.62 24.34 -25.57
C ALA A 499 -13.84 23.93 -24.72
#